data_AF-A0A1F2S835-F1
#
_entry.id   AF-A0A1F2S835-F1
#
_cell.length_a   1.000
_cell.length_b   1.000
_cell.length_c   1.000
_cell.angle_alpha   90.00
_cell.angle_beta   90.00
_cell.angle_gamma   90.00
#
_symmetry.space_group_name_H-M   'P 1'
#
loop_
_entity.id
_entity.type
_entity.pdbx_description
1 polymer ?
#
loop_
_entity_poly.entity_id
_entity_poly.type
_entity_poly.pdbx_seq_one_letter_code
_entity_poly.pdbx_strand_id
1 'polypeptide(L)'
;MASDKIRVKLMSEAAEYISVTPVVQRDYSLAELVDLMLPILGKDAHRIHQLLRVGTFSTGEYRFRWTPLEIGEEEVQYILEALPGPDSSRKFEPQSCFLVRFRRGPEMLDLSRERAARKNLFARRSFWEALLLLAEKGVRYADYSYADKADVFALALDHEGLEILRELLPLLKPASAAERLERLRPERIEWLSHR
;
A
#
# COMPACT_ATOMS: atom_id res chain seq x y z
N MET A 1 -21.67 -1.34 -21.45
CA MET A 1 -20.54 -1.70 -22.32
C MET A 1 -20.25 -3.17 -22.06
N ALA A 2 -20.15 -4.00 -23.10
CA ALA A 2 -19.94 -5.43 -22.93
C ALA A 2 -18.66 -5.69 -22.14
N SER A 3 -18.76 -6.53 -21.10
CA SER A 3 -17.64 -6.93 -20.25
C SER A 3 -16.79 -7.93 -21.04
N ASP A 4 -15.97 -7.42 -21.95
CA ASP A 4 -14.99 -8.25 -22.65
C ASP A 4 -13.96 -8.72 -21.62
N LYS A 5 -14.07 -10.00 -21.27
CA LYS A 5 -13.21 -10.67 -20.32
C LYS A 5 -11.91 -11.05 -21.03
N ILE A 6 -10.81 -10.46 -20.56
CA ILE A 6 -9.44 -10.74 -20.98
C ILE A 6 -8.97 -11.97 -20.22
N ARG A 7 -8.69 -13.05 -20.95
CA ARG A 7 -8.13 -14.27 -20.37
C ARG A 7 -6.64 -14.10 -20.11
N VAL A 8 -6.26 -14.16 -18.83
CA VAL A 8 -4.89 -13.98 -18.35
C VAL A 8 -4.36 -15.29 -17.80
N LYS A 9 -3.15 -15.68 -18.23
CA LYS A 9 -2.37 -16.79 -17.69
C LYS A 9 -1.44 -16.25 -16.60
N LEU A 10 -1.47 -16.87 -15.42
CA LEU A 10 -0.57 -16.58 -14.32
C LEU A 10 0.47 -17.70 -14.22
N MET A 11 1.74 -17.32 -14.19
CA MET A 11 2.88 -18.21 -14.05
C MET A 11 3.69 -17.78 -12.83
N SER A 12 4.07 -18.70 -11.95
CA SER A 12 5.00 -18.40 -10.88
C SER A 12 6.40 -18.17 -11.46
N GLU A 13 7.14 -17.19 -10.94
CA GLU A 13 8.55 -16.93 -11.23
C GLU A 13 9.49 -17.59 -10.22
N ALA A 14 8.98 -18.40 -9.27
CA ALA A 14 9.80 -19.12 -8.30
C ALA A 14 10.79 -20.08 -9.01
N ALA A 15 12.08 -19.77 -8.90
CA ALA A 15 13.18 -20.51 -9.52
C ALA A 15 13.59 -21.72 -8.67
N GLU A 16 12.76 -22.75 -8.60
CA GLU A 16 13.15 -24.03 -8.02
C GLU A 16 12.67 -25.19 -8.90
N TYR A 17 13.63 -26.01 -9.34
CA TYR A 17 13.53 -27.40 -9.81
C TYR A 17 12.27 -27.79 -10.61
N ILE A 18 12.45 -28.13 -11.90
CA ILE A 18 11.47 -28.75 -12.83
C ILE A 18 10.16 -29.16 -12.12
N SER A 19 9.30 -28.17 -11.91
CA SER A 19 8.03 -28.32 -11.26
C SER A 19 7.05 -27.78 -12.28
N VAL A 20 6.15 -28.65 -12.74
CA VAL A 20 5.06 -28.29 -13.64
C VAL A 20 4.18 -27.31 -12.88
N THR A 21 4.52 -26.02 -12.93
CA THR A 21 3.78 -24.98 -12.23
C THR A 21 2.37 -24.94 -12.83
N PRO A 22 1.31 -25.11 -12.05
CA PRO A 22 -0.05 -25.04 -12.58
C PRO A 22 -0.26 -23.64 -13.16
N VAL A 23 -0.44 -23.56 -14.48
CA VAL A 23 -0.82 -22.32 -15.15
C VAL A 23 -2.26 -22.02 -14.77
N VAL A 24 -2.44 -21.09 -13.84
CA VAL A 24 -3.77 -20.64 -13.45
C VAL A 24 -4.25 -19.66 -14.52
N GLN A 25 -5.41 -19.94 -15.11
CA GLN A 25 -6.08 -19.01 -16.00
C GLN A 25 -7.18 -18.28 -15.24
N ARG A 26 -7.24 -16.96 -15.39
CA ARG A 26 -8.28 -16.11 -14.80
C ARG A 26 -8.74 -15.09 -15.82
N ASP A 27 -10.01 -14.74 -15.75
CA ASP A 27 -10.62 -13.76 -16.62
C ASP A 27 -10.74 -12.43 -15.88
N TYR A 28 -10.17 -11.38 -16.47
CA TYR A 28 -10.18 -10.01 -15.95
C TYR A 28 -10.93 -9.10 -16.92
N SER A 29 -11.69 -8.13 -16.42
CA SER A 29 -12.03 -6.95 -17.22
C SER A 29 -10.79 -6.08 -17.43
N LEU A 30 -10.85 -5.18 -18.41
CA LEU A 30 -9.77 -4.23 -18.65
C LEU A 30 -9.47 -3.39 -17.40
N ALA A 31 -10.52 -2.93 -16.69
CA ALA A 31 -10.36 -2.17 -15.45
C ALA A 31 -9.68 -2.99 -14.33
N GLU A 32 -10.05 -4.27 -14.16
CA GLU A 32 -9.40 -5.14 -13.18
C GLU A 32 -7.92 -5.40 -13.53
N LEU A 33 -7.60 -5.53 -14.82
CA LEU A 33 -6.21 -5.73 -15.26
C LEU A 33 -5.36 -4.46 -15.08
N VAL A 34 -5.94 -3.28 -15.34
CA VAL A 34 -5.30 -1.97 -15.07
C VAL A 34 -5.07 -1.79 -13.56
N ASP A 35 -6.06 -2.12 -12.72
CA ASP A 35 -5.96 -2.02 -11.25
C ASP A 35 -4.79 -2.86 -10.70
N LEU A 36 -4.50 -4.03 -11.28
CA LEU A 36 -3.33 -4.85 -10.91
C LEU A 36 -1.98 -4.20 -11.19
N MET A 37 -1.92 -3.25 -12.14
CA MET A 37 -0.68 -2.58 -12.52
C MET A 37 -0.39 -1.34 -11.66
N LEU A 38 -1.43 -0.74 -11.06
CA LEU A 38 -1.32 0.50 -10.30
C LEU A 38 -0.34 0.45 -9.11
N PRO A 39 -0.22 -0.65 -8.34
CA PRO A 39 0.75 -0.72 -7.24
C PRO A 39 2.21 -0.49 -7.66
N ILE A 40 2.56 -0.74 -8.92
CA ILE A 40 3.93 -0.62 -9.44
C ILE A 40 4.08 0.60 -10.34
N LEU A 41 3.08 0.87 -11.18
CA LEU A 41 3.18 1.90 -12.22
C LEU A 41 2.53 3.23 -11.82
N GLY A 42 1.68 3.25 -10.78
CA GLY A 42 0.79 4.37 -10.53
C GLY A 42 -0.15 4.62 -11.72
N LYS A 43 -0.68 5.84 -11.84
CA LYS A 43 -1.53 6.26 -12.97
C LYS A 43 -0.73 6.72 -14.20
N ASP A 44 0.29 5.96 -14.58
CA ASP A 44 1.04 6.19 -15.83
C ASP A 44 0.30 5.54 -17.01
N ALA A 45 -0.61 6.31 -17.63
CA ALA A 45 -1.45 5.85 -18.74
C ALA A 45 -0.62 5.28 -19.90
N HIS A 46 0.47 5.96 -20.25
CA HIS A 46 1.33 5.56 -21.35
C HIS A 46 2.01 4.21 -21.08
N ARG A 47 2.58 4.04 -19.90
CA ARG A 47 3.27 2.79 -19.54
C ARG A 47 2.30 1.63 -19.38
N ILE A 48 1.10 1.88 -18.82
CA ILE A 48 0.03 0.88 -18.74
C ILE A 48 -0.42 0.47 -20.14
N HIS A 49 -0.64 1.43 -21.04
CA HIS A 49 -1.00 1.19 -22.44
C HIS A 49 0.03 0.31 -23.16
N GLN A 50 1.31 0.63 -23.01
CA GLN A 50 2.40 -0.18 -23.59
C GLN A 50 2.35 -1.64 -23.11
N LEU A 51 2.15 -1.89 -21.81
CA LEU A 51 2.07 -3.25 -21.28
C LEU A 51 0.83 -4.00 -21.78
N LEU A 52 -0.31 -3.34 -21.87
CA LEU A 52 -1.56 -3.90 -22.40
C LEU A 52 -1.40 -4.33 -23.87
N ARG A 53 -0.64 -3.57 -24.67
CA ARG A 53 -0.29 -3.93 -26.05
C ARG A 53 0.72 -5.06 -26.14
N VAL A 54 1.70 -5.14 -25.24
CA VAL A 54 2.69 -6.23 -25.27
C VAL A 54 2.09 -7.54 -24.77
N GLY A 55 1.11 -7.49 -23.86
CA GLY A 55 0.41 -8.68 -23.38
C GLY A 55 1.10 -9.38 -22.19
N THR A 56 1.96 -8.68 -21.44
CA THR A 56 2.63 -9.27 -20.29
C THR A 56 2.98 -8.24 -19.21
N PHE A 57 2.98 -8.68 -17.96
CA PHE A 57 3.33 -7.89 -16.78
C PHE A 57 3.81 -8.83 -15.66
N SER A 58 4.84 -8.46 -14.92
CA SER A 58 5.30 -9.21 -13.74
C SER A 58 5.14 -8.37 -12.49
N THR A 59 4.62 -8.98 -11.43
CA THR A 59 4.49 -8.37 -10.10
C THR A 59 4.64 -9.45 -9.02
N GLY A 60 5.43 -9.13 -7.99
CA GLY A 60 5.81 -10.09 -6.95
C GLY A 60 6.44 -11.34 -7.56
N GLU A 61 5.88 -12.51 -7.25
CA GLU A 61 6.35 -13.81 -7.73
C GLU A 61 5.58 -14.29 -8.97
N TYR A 62 4.75 -13.45 -9.60
CA TYR A 62 3.89 -13.88 -10.69
C TYR A 62 4.13 -13.09 -11.97
N ARG A 63 4.16 -13.83 -13.08
CA ARG A 63 4.06 -13.31 -14.43
C ARG A 63 2.66 -13.49 -14.98
N PHE A 64 2.07 -12.39 -15.40
CA PHE A 64 0.77 -12.30 -16.06
C PHE A 64 1.00 -12.22 -17.57
N ARG A 65 0.23 -13.00 -18.33
CA ARG A 65 0.27 -13.00 -19.80
C ARG A 65 -1.12 -13.10 -20.41
N TRP A 66 -1.40 -12.26 -21.39
CA TRP A 66 -2.64 -12.24 -22.17
C TRP A 66 -2.33 -12.03 -23.65
N THR A 67 -3.36 -12.10 -24.48
CA THR A 67 -3.27 -11.72 -25.89
C THR A 67 -3.14 -10.20 -25.98
N PRO A 68 -2.16 -9.65 -26.74
CA PRO A 68 -2.06 -8.21 -27.03
C PRO A 68 -3.42 -7.55 -27.28
N LEU A 69 -3.65 -6.42 -26.61
CA LEU A 69 -4.90 -5.66 -26.74
C LEU A 69 -4.69 -4.46 -27.66
N GLU A 70 -5.61 -4.26 -28.61
CA GLU A 70 -5.68 -3.08 -29.46
C GLU A 70 -6.61 -2.05 -28.82
N ILE A 71 -6.14 -1.41 -27.75
CA ILE A 71 -6.87 -0.34 -27.04
C ILE A 71 -6.20 1.01 -27.27
N GLY A 72 -6.97 2.09 -27.21
CA GLY A 72 -6.45 3.45 -27.26
C GLY A 72 -5.86 3.89 -25.91
N GLU A 73 -4.89 4.79 -25.92
CA GLU A 73 -4.38 5.41 -24.69
C GLU A 73 -5.46 6.23 -23.98
N GLU A 74 -6.37 6.86 -24.73
CA GLU A 74 -7.53 7.59 -24.21
C GLU A 74 -8.49 6.69 -23.41
N GLU A 75 -8.66 5.44 -23.81
CA GLU A 75 -9.49 4.47 -23.09
C GLU A 75 -8.85 4.07 -21.75
N VAL A 76 -7.52 3.89 -21.73
CA VAL A 76 -6.77 3.67 -20.50
C VAL A 76 -6.92 4.87 -19.57
N GLN A 77 -6.76 6.08 -20.09
CA GLN A 77 -6.92 7.32 -19.32
C GLN A 77 -8.32 7.41 -18.69
N TYR A 78 -9.38 7.12 -19.46
CA TYR A 78 -10.76 7.10 -18.94
C TYR A 78 -10.94 6.12 -17.78
N ILE A 79 -10.34 4.93 -17.87
CA ILE A 79 -10.35 3.94 -16.78
C ILE A 79 -9.61 4.46 -15.55
N LEU A 80 -8.42 5.06 -15.75
CA LEU A 80 -7.62 5.61 -14.66
C LEU A 80 -8.32 6.76 -13.93
N GLU A 81 -9.08 7.59 -14.64
CA GLU A 81 -9.87 8.68 -14.05
C GLU A 81 -10.99 8.16 -13.14
N ALA A 82 -11.60 7.02 -13.48
CA ALA A 82 -12.62 6.39 -12.66
C ALA A 82 -12.07 5.71 -11.40
N LEU A 83 -10.78 5.33 -11.40
CA LEU A 83 -10.14 4.68 -10.26
C LEU A 83 -9.77 5.70 -9.17
N PRO A 84 -9.80 5.31 -7.87
CA PRO A 84 -9.32 6.17 -6.79
C PRO A 84 -7.92 6.71 -7.03
N GLY A 85 -7.59 7.84 -6.42
CA GLY A 85 -6.26 8.42 -6.52
C GLY A 85 -6.06 9.54 -5.51
N PRO A 86 -4.91 10.22 -5.59
CA PRO A 86 -4.55 11.24 -4.62
C PRO A 86 -5.58 12.37 -4.54
N ASP A 87 -6.03 12.68 -3.33
CA ASP A 87 -6.97 13.77 -3.06
C ASP A 87 -6.53 14.55 -1.81
N SER A 88 -5.79 15.62 -2.05
CA SER A 88 -5.26 16.50 -0.99
C SER A 88 -6.33 17.23 -0.16
N SER A 89 -7.59 17.24 -0.60
CA SER A 89 -8.70 17.84 0.15
C SER A 89 -9.19 16.95 1.30
N ARG A 90 -8.80 15.67 1.31
CA ARG A 90 -9.19 14.72 2.36
C ARG A 90 -8.61 15.12 3.71
N LYS A 91 -9.45 15.00 4.73
CA LYS A 91 -9.06 15.21 6.12
C LYS A 91 -8.60 13.91 6.75
N PHE A 92 -7.69 14.03 7.71
CA PHE A 92 -7.26 12.89 8.50
C PHE A 92 -8.37 12.44 9.45
N GLU A 93 -8.83 11.19 9.30
CA GLU A 93 -9.88 10.58 10.10
C GLU A 93 -9.32 9.35 10.84
N PRO A 94 -8.91 9.48 12.11
CA PRO A 94 -8.29 8.38 12.86
C PRO A 94 -9.11 7.09 12.92
N GLN A 95 -10.45 7.22 12.84
CA GLN A 95 -11.36 6.07 12.92
C GLN A 95 -11.34 5.20 11.66
N SER A 96 -10.98 5.78 10.51
CA SER A 96 -10.90 5.12 9.21
C SER A 96 -9.52 4.49 8.95
N CYS A 97 -8.55 4.79 9.83
CA CYS A 97 -7.21 4.23 9.76
C CYS A 97 -7.17 2.77 10.22
N PHE A 98 -6.52 1.92 9.42
CA PHE A 98 -6.38 0.48 9.68
C PHE A 98 -4.92 0.04 9.85
N LEU A 99 -3.97 0.85 9.39
CA LEU A 99 -2.54 0.55 9.43
C LEU A 99 -1.73 1.81 9.77
N VAL A 100 -0.67 1.65 10.57
CA VAL A 100 0.40 2.62 10.69
C VAL A 100 1.70 2.03 10.15
N ARG A 101 2.39 2.81 9.33
CA ARG A 101 3.63 2.45 8.64
C ARG A 101 4.73 3.42 9.04
N PHE A 102 5.82 2.90 9.55
CA PHE A 102 7.02 3.66 9.90
C PHE A 102 8.02 3.52 8.77
N ARG A 103 8.58 4.63 8.28
CA ARG A 103 9.49 4.63 7.14
C ARG A 103 10.84 5.26 7.45
N ARG A 104 11.88 4.68 6.85
CA ARG A 104 13.21 5.28 6.71
C ARG A 104 13.79 4.89 5.35
N GLY A 105 13.82 5.84 4.41
CA GLY A 105 14.11 5.53 3.01
C GLY A 105 13.26 4.35 2.51
N PRO A 106 13.87 3.26 1.97
CA PRO A 106 13.15 2.08 1.49
C PRO A 106 12.72 1.12 2.61
N GLU A 107 13.28 1.25 3.82
CA GLU A 107 12.93 0.39 4.94
C GLU A 107 11.58 0.81 5.55
N MET A 108 10.74 -0.18 5.84
CA MET A 108 9.41 0.05 6.42
C MET A 108 9.06 -0.98 7.50
N LEU A 109 8.31 -0.52 8.49
CA LEU A 109 7.69 -1.37 9.49
C LEU A 109 6.19 -1.05 9.58
N ASP A 110 5.39 -2.07 9.31
CA ASP A 110 3.94 -1.99 9.31
C ASP A 110 3.36 -2.55 10.60
N LEU A 111 2.45 -1.81 11.21
CA LEU A 111 1.65 -2.25 12.36
C LEU A 111 0.17 -2.02 12.08
N SER A 112 -0.61 -3.09 12.12
CA SER A 112 -2.07 -2.97 12.05
C SER A 112 -2.61 -2.21 13.25
N ARG A 113 -3.76 -1.55 13.08
CA ARG A 113 -4.46 -0.87 14.17
C ARG A 113 -4.76 -1.82 15.32
N GLU A 114 -5.19 -3.05 15.04
CA GLU A 114 -5.49 -4.03 16.08
C GLU A 114 -4.27 -4.33 16.93
N ARG A 115 -3.09 -4.44 16.31
CA ARG A 115 -1.83 -4.69 17.01
C ARG A 115 -1.38 -3.48 17.82
N ALA A 116 -1.41 -2.28 17.24
CA ALA A 116 -1.03 -1.05 17.92
C ALA A 116 -2.00 -0.66 19.05
N ALA A 117 -3.28 -1.03 18.93
CA ALA A 117 -4.31 -0.76 19.93
C ALA A 117 -4.28 -1.73 21.12
N ARG A 118 -3.46 -2.80 21.07
CA ARG A 118 -3.31 -3.71 22.21
C ARG A 118 -2.74 -2.94 23.41
N LYS A 119 -3.48 -2.97 24.52
CA LYS A 119 -3.14 -2.26 25.74
C LYS A 119 -2.43 -3.18 26.72
N ASN A 120 -1.44 -2.65 27.43
CA ASN A 120 -0.86 -3.34 28.58
C ASN A 120 -1.83 -3.29 29.78
N LEU A 121 -1.83 -4.32 30.62
CA LEU A 121 -2.73 -4.47 31.78
C LEU A 121 -2.75 -3.26 32.75
N PHE A 122 -1.70 -2.43 32.73
CA PHE A 122 -1.59 -1.23 33.56
C PHE A 122 -1.35 0.08 32.78
N ALA A 123 -1.30 0.03 31.44
CA ALA A 123 -1.07 1.24 30.67
C ALA A 123 -2.34 2.10 30.67
N ARG A 124 -2.20 3.42 30.79
CA ARG A 124 -3.35 4.35 30.69
C ARG A 124 -3.88 4.43 29.26
N ARG A 125 -3.02 4.25 28.26
CA ARG A 125 -3.32 4.30 26.82
C ARG A 125 -2.60 3.18 26.05
N SER A 126 -3.11 2.82 24.89
CA SER A 126 -2.44 1.95 23.93
C SER A 126 -1.37 2.71 23.12
N PHE A 127 -0.51 1.97 22.41
CA PHE A 127 0.46 2.57 21.50
C PHE A 127 -0.26 3.35 20.38
N TRP A 128 -1.36 2.81 19.85
CA TRP A 128 -2.21 3.48 18.85
C TRP A 128 -2.72 4.84 19.32
N GLU A 129 -3.34 4.90 20.50
CA GLU A 129 -3.85 6.17 21.06
C GLU A 129 -2.73 7.20 21.23
N ALA A 130 -1.53 6.76 21.62
CA ALA A 130 -0.39 7.65 21.76
C ALA A 130 0.13 8.16 20.40
N LEU A 131 0.14 7.33 19.37
CA LEU A 131 0.48 7.76 18.01
C LEU A 131 -0.51 8.77 17.44
N LEU A 132 -1.81 8.65 17.74
CA LEU A 132 -2.80 9.62 17.30
C LEU A 132 -2.57 11.00 17.92
N LEU A 133 -2.16 11.07 19.19
CA LEU A 133 -1.77 12.33 19.81
C LEU A 133 -0.52 12.93 19.17
N LEU A 134 0.41 12.09 18.67
CA LEU A 134 1.55 12.57 17.90
C LEU A 134 1.09 13.10 16.52
N ALA A 135 0.10 12.45 15.89
CA ALA A 135 -0.47 12.89 14.61
C ALA A 135 -1.13 14.29 14.71
N GLU A 136 -1.71 14.64 15.86
CA GLU A 136 -2.28 15.98 16.11
C GLU A 136 -1.24 17.11 15.95
N LYS A 137 0.06 16.81 16.03
CA LYS A 137 1.14 17.79 15.80
C LYS A 137 1.29 18.25 14.35
N GLY A 138 0.57 17.66 13.40
CA GLY A 138 0.54 18.16 12.02
C GLY A 138 0.60 17.09 10.95
N VAL A 139 -0.06 15.95 11.16
CA VAL A 139 -0.27 14.97 10.09
C VAL A 139 -0.97 15.62 8.90
N ARG A 140 -0.54 15.29 7.68
CA ARG A 140 -1.10 15.84 6.43
C ARG A 140 -1.36 14.74 5.43
N TYR A 141 -2.26 15.00 4.49
CA TYR A 141 -2.40 14.14 3.33
C TYR A 141 -1.07 14.07 2.56
N ALA A 142 -0.64 12.86 2.23
CA ALA A 142 0.61 12.62 1.52
C ALA A 142 0.35 12.06 0.12
N ASP A 143 -0.45 11.00 0.00
CA ASP A 143 -0.67 10.30 -1.27
C ASP A 143 -1.83 9.30 -1.18
N TYR A 144 -2.09 8.57 -2.26
CA TYR A 144 -2.90 7.36 -2.29
C TYR A 144 -2.03 6.12 -2.57
N SER A 145 -2.05 5.13 -1.67
CA SER A 145 -1.39 3.84 -1.89
C SER A 145 -2.30 2.93 -2.73
N TYR A 146 -1.92 2.68 -3.98
CA TYR A 146 -2.58 1.69 -4.83
C TYR A 146 -2.39 0.26 -4.33
N ALA A 147 -1.22 -0.04 -3.75
CA ALA A 147 -0.92 -1.35 -3.19
C ALA A 147 -1.84 -1.69 -2.01
N ASP A 148 -2.07 -0.71 -1.12
CA ASP A 148 -2.88 -0.88 0.08
C ASP A 148 -4.35 -0.45 -0.15
N LYS A 149 -4.68 0.09 -1.33
CA LYS A 149 -5.97 0.70 -1.69
C LYS A 149 -6.46 1.70 -0.64
N ALA A 150 -5.57 2.62 -0.24
CA ALA A 150 -5.77 3.46 0.94
C ALA A 150 -5.22 4.87 0.74
N ASP A 151 -5.88 5.84 1.37
CA ASP A 151 -5.32 7.19 1.51
C ASP A 151 -4.20 7.17 2.55
N VAL A 152 -3.10 7.87 2.24
CA VAL A 152 -1.90 7.93 3.08
C VAL A 152 -1.81 9.32 3.70
N PHE A 153 -1.84 9.36 5.02
CA PHE A 153 -1.59 10.56 5.81
C PHE A 153 -0.24 10.43 6.48
N ALA A 154 0.62 11.45 6.42
CA ALA A 154 1.98 11.36 6.91
C ALA A 154 2.33 12.48 7.89
N LEU A 155 3.20 12.13 8.84
CA LEU A 155 3.91 13.05 9.73
C LEU A 155 5.40 12.80 9.57
N ALA A 156 6.15 13.82 9.15
CA ALA A 156 7.61 13.79 9.20
C ALA A 156 8.07 13.86 10.66
N LEU A 157 9.05 13.04 11.02
CA LEU A 157 9.63 13.02 12.36
C LEU A 157 10.90 13.84 12.39
N ASP A 158 10.87 14.94 13.13
CA ASP A 158 12.06 15.67 13.53
C ASP A 158 12.65 15.05 14.82
N HIS A 159 13.64 15.73 15.40
CA HIS A 159 14.28 15.26 16.62
C HIS A 159 13.29 15.10 17.79
N GLU A 160 12.39 16.07 17.99
CA GLU A 160 11.39 16.03 19.05
C GLU A 160 10.39 14.89 18.83
N GLY A 161 9.91 14.71 17.61
CA GLY A 161 9.01 13.62 17.24
C GLY A 161 9.63 12.24 17.46
N LEU A 162 10.95 12.10 17.19
CA LEU A 162 11.70 10.89 17.46
C LEU A 162 11.84 10.59 18.95
N GLU A 163 12.13 11.59 19.79
CA GLU A 163 12.21 11.37 21.24
C GLU A 163 10.84 10.96 21.81
N ILE A 164 9.76 11.63 21.38
CA ILE A 164 8.40 11.23 21.77
C ILE A 164 8.12 9.80 21.35
N LEU A 165 8.43 9.43 20.09
CA LEU A 165 8.20 8.07 19.61
C LEU A 165 8.97 7.04 20.46
N ARG A 166 10.21 7.35 20.88
CA ARG A 166 10.99 6.47 21.78
C ARG A 166 10.32 6.27 23.12
N GLU A 167 9.79 7.33 23.72
CA GLU A 167 9.03 7.24 24.98
C GLU A 167 7.77 6.37 24.86
N LEU A 168 7.21 6.23 23.65
CA LEU A 168 6.05 5.39 23.38
C LEU A 168 6.38 3.90 23.17
N LEU A 169 7.63 3.55 22.86
CA LEU A 169 8.04 2.16 22.57
C LEU A 169 7.66 1.14 23.65
N PRO A 170 7.73 1.44 24.97
CA PRO A 170 7.29 0.52 26.02
C PRO A 170 5.80 0.13 25.95
N LEU A 171 4.97 0.90 25.23
CA LEU A 171 3.55 0.57 25.00
C LEU A 171 3.36 -0.46 23.89
N LEU A 172 4.34 -0.64 22.99
CA LEU A 172 4.22 -1.51 21.83
C LEU A 172 4.56 -2.97 22.18
N LYS A 173 3.66 -3.88 21.82
CA LYS A 173 3.84 -5.33 21.99
C LYS A 173 3.87 -6.10 20.67
N PRO A 174 4.62 -7.22 20.61
CA PRO A 174 5.64 -7.67 21.57
C PRO A 174 6.87 -6.74 21.61
N ALA A 175 7.75 -6.90 22.61
CA ALA A 175 8.99 -6.11 22.76
C ALA A 175 9.88 -6.15 21.50
N SER A 176 9.92 -7.28 20.80
CA SER A 176 10.63 -7.40 19.51
C SER A 176 10.12 -6.45 18.43
N ALA A 177 8.85 -6.01 18.50
CA ALA A 177 8.31 -4.99 17.61
C ALA A 177 8.82 -3.59 17.98
N ALA A 178 8.93 -3.30 19.27
CA ALA A 178 9.50 -2.07 19.78
C ALA A 178 10.99 -1.96 19.42
N GLU A 179 11.78 -3.02 19.64
CA GLU A 179 13.20 -3.07 19.26
C GLU A 179 13.41 -2.88 17.76
N ARG A 180 12.54 -3.47 16.92
CA ARG A 180 12.58 -3.28 15.47
C ARG A 180 12.30 -1.83 15.09
N LEU A 181 11.31 -1.21 15.71
CA LEU A 181 10.96 0.20 15.47
C LEU A 181 12.07 1.14 15.96
N GLU A 182 12.65 0.86 17.11
CA GLU A 182 13.78 1.61 17.66
C GLU A 182 15.00 1.55 16.73
N ARG A 183 15.33 0.36 16.22
CA ARG A 183 16.43 0.16 15.27
C ARG A 183 16.17 0.85 13.93
N LEU A 184 14.92 0.83 13.45
CA LEU A 184 14.53 1.48 12.20
C LEU A 184 14.85 2.98 12.25
N ARG A 185 14.61 3.66 13.38
CA ARG A 185 14.73 5.12 13.54
C ARG A 185 13.97 5.86 12.43
N PRO A 186 12.63 5.72 12.37
CA PRO A 186 11.86 6.22 11.25
C PRO A 186 11.98 7.75 11.10
N GLU A 187 12.02 8.20 9.86
CA GLU A 187 12.00 9.61 9.48
C GLU A 187 10.56 10.09 9.25
N ARG A 188 9.61 9.15 9.11
CA ARG A 188 8.20 9.43 8.84
C ARG A 188 7.29 8.35 9.41
N ILE A 189 6.13 8.78 9.90
CA ILE A 189 5.00 7.92 10.24
C ILE A 189 3.89 8.15 9.21
N GLU A 190 3.32 7.07 8.70
CA GLU A 190 2.21 7.07 7.76
C GLU A 190 1.02 6.35 8.38
N TRP A 191 -0.17 6.94 8.32
CA TRP A 191 -1.43 6.31 8.64
C TRP A 191 -2.16 6.03 7.34
N LEU A 192 -2.47 4.76 7.10
CA LEU A 192 -3.25 4.35 5.94
C LEU A 192 -4.71 4.22 6.37
N SER A 193 -5.56 4.93 5.62
CA SER A 193 -6.99 5.04 5.87
C SER A 193 -7.77 4.43 4.73
N HIS A 194 -8.85 3.73 5.08
CA HIS A 194 -9.87 3.41 4.10
C HIS A 194 -10.41 4.70 3.49
N ARG A 195 -10.72 4.61 2.19
CA ARG A 195 -11.35 5.68 1.45
C ARG A 195 -12.81 5.85 1.85
#